data_AF-A0A3B8J7J0-F1
#
_entry.id   AF-A0A3B8J7J0-F1
#
_cell.length_a   1.000
_cell.length_b   1.000
_cell.length_c   1.000
_cell.angle_alpha   90.00
_cell.angle_beta   90.00
_cell.angle_gamma   90.00
#
_symmetry.space_group_name_H-M   'P 1'
#
loop_
_entity.id
_entity.type
_entity.pdbx_description
1 polymer ?
#
loop_
_entity_poly.entity_id
_entity_poly.type
_entity_poly.pdbx_seq_one_letter_code
_entity_poly.pdbx_strand_id
1 'polypeptide(L)'
;DRGRRVLETSGAKPGDDIILTKFAGLEGTAILAFDHEKELAAEFGSDVVDSAKKLINLISVVKEGVIASKYEGVNAMHDVTEGGVLGAVWEMCEASGCGAEIIKSSIPVLPETAKICGYFNINPLKLISSGCMLISANSGRSLVEKLSGEGIPASIIGKMTEKNSRIMLTETGGVIIDPPKSDELYKAKKRF
;
A
#
# COMPACT_ATOMS: atom_id res chain seq x y z
N ASP A 1 -0.57 21.65 -25.30
CA ASP A 1 -0.11 21.95 -23.94
C ASP A 1 -1.28 21.81 -22.98
N ARG A 2 -1.53 20.60 -22.45
CA ARG A 2 -2.55 20.38 -21.41
C ARG A 2 -1.79 20.40 -20.09
N GLY A 3 -1.96 21.47 -19.33
CA GLY A 3 -1.19 21.76 -18.11
C GLY A 3 -1.05 20.55 -17.21
N ARG A 4 0.16 20.34 -16.67
CA ARG A 4 0.42 19.30 -15.66
C ARG A 4 -0.53 19.52 -14.49
N ARG A 5 -1.59 18.70 -14.41
CA ARG A 5 -2.43 18.61 -13.23
C ARG A 5 -1.59 17.98 -12.13
N VAL A 6 -1.21 18.78 -11.14
CA VAL A 6 -0.61 18.26 -9.90
C VAL A 6 -1.76 17.69 -9.08
N LEU A 7 -1.65 16.42 -8.71
CA LEU A 7 -2.58 15.76 -7.80
C LEU A 7 -1.95 15.78 -6.42
N GLU A 8 -2.65 16.42 -5.48
CA GLU A 8 -2.24 16.51 -4.09
C GLU A 8 -2.87 15.37 -3.27
N THR A 9 -2.25 15.03 -2.14
CA THR A 9 -2.79 14.07 -1.17
C THR A 9 -4.11 14.53 -0.55
N SER A 10 -4.36 15.84 -0.51
CA SER A 10 -5.53 16.51 0.10
C SER A 10 -6.79 16.53 -0.77
N GLY A 11 -6.72 16.02 -2.00
CA GLY A 11 -7.81 16.14 -2.97
C GLY A 11 -8.93 15.11 -2.85
N ALA A 12 -8.80 14.11 -1.95
CA ALA A 12 -9.73 12.98 -1.88
C ALA A 12 -11.12 13.42 -1.42
N LYS A 13 -12.17 12.74 -1.90
CA LYS A 13 -13.56 13.13 -1.62
C LYS A 13 -14.36 11.95 -1.06
N PRO A 14 -15.36 12.20 -0.21
CA PRO A 14 -16.30 11.16 0.20
C PRO A 14 -16.93 10.46 -1.00
N GLY A 15 -16.99 9.13 -0.94
CA GLY A 15 -17.51 8.28 -2.03
C GLY A 15 -16.45 7.80 -3.02
N ASP A 16 -15.25 8.41 -3.06
CA ASP A 16 -14.15 7.92 -3.90
C ASP A 16 -13.74 6.50 -3.51
N ASP A 17 -13.43 5.69 -4.53
CA ASP A 17 -12.71 4.43 -4.35
C ASP A 17 -11.28 4.71 -3.91
N ILE A 18 -10.80 3.91 -2.96
CA ILE A 18 -9.41 3.89 -2.53
C ILE A 18 -8.73 2.72 -3.24
N ILE A 19 -7.72 3.01 -4.05
CA ILE A 19 -7.02 2.07 -4.90
C ILE A 19 -5.58 1.96 -4.45
N LEU A 20 -5.07 0.74 -4.32
CA LEU A 20 -3.67 0.46 -4.07
C LEU A 20 -3.05 -0.13 -5.32
N THR A 21 -1.91 0.41 -5.77
CA THR A 21 -1.08 -0.25 -6.79
C THR A 21 -0.13 -1.26 -6.13
N LYS A 22 0.14 -2.35 -6.85
CA LYS A 22 1.03 -3.44 -6.46
C LYS A 22 0.61 -4.10 -5.13
N PHE A 23 1.50 -4.22 -4.15
CA PHE A 23 1.35 -5.13 -3.01
C PHE A 23 1.81 -4.48 -1.70
N ALA A 24 1.08 -4.69 -0.61
CA ALA A 24 1.49 -4.16 0.70
C ALA A 24 2.81 -4.78 1.18
N GLY A 25 3.64 -3.98 1.83
CA GLY A 25 4.93 -4.38 2.41
C GLY A 25 6.03 -4.64 1.39
N LEU A 26 5.89 -4.15 0.15
CA LEU A 26 6.76 -4.50 -0.98
C LEU A 26 8.25 -4.23 -0.71
N GLU A 27 8.61 -2.99 -0.38
CA GLU A 27 10.01 -2.64 -0.09
C GLU A 27 10.49 -3.33 1.19
N GLY A 28 9.72 -3.28 2.27
CA GLY A 28 10.12 -3.87 3.54
C GLY A 28 10.36 -5.37 3.44
N THR A 29 9.60 -6.08 2.61
CA THR A 29 9.83 -7.51 2.32
C THR A 29 11.19 -7.73 1.67
N ALA A 30 11.55 -6.90 0.68
CA ALA A 30 12.85 -6.98 0.03
C ALA A 30 13.99 -6.69 1.02
N ILE A 31 13.85 -5.64 1.85
CA ILE A 31 14.83 -5.30 2.89
C ILE A 31 15.03 -6.47 3.85
N LEU A 32 13.95 -7.03 4.40
CA LEU A 32 14.03 -8.18 5.31
C LEU A 32 14.70 -9.38 4.66
N ALA A 33 14.42 -9.63 3.37
CA ALA A 33 15.03 -10.73 2.63
C ALA A 33 16.53 -10.53 2.37
N PHE A 34 17.00 -9.29 2.20
CA PHE A 34 18.42 -8.97 2.10
C PHE A 34 19.11 -9.05 3.47
N ASP A 35 18.54 -8.44 4.50
CA ASP A 35 19.14 -8.33 5.83
C ASP A 35 19.22 -9.68 6.55
N HIS A 36 18.23 -10.57 6.32
CA HIS A 36 18.10 -11.86 7.02
C HIS A 36 18.19 -13.07 6.07
N GLU A 37 18.88 -12.95 4.94
CA GLU A 37 18.93 -13.98 3.89
C GLU A 37 19.22 -15.39 4.42
N LYS A 38 20.27 -15.57 5.22
CA LYS A 38 20.69 -16.90 5.68
C LYS A 38 19.64 -17.55 6.59
N GLU A 39 19.07 -16.77 7.51
CA GLU A 39 18.04 -17.20 8.44
C GLU A 39 16.75 -17.57 7.68
N LEU A 40 16.31 -16.70 6.78
CA LEU A 40 15.11 -16.91 5.99
C LEU A 40 15.25 -18.04 4.97
N ALA A 41 16.44 -18.23 4.37
CA ALA A 41 16.68 -19.33 3.44
C ALA A 41 16.72 -20.68 4.17
N ALA A 42 17.22 -20.71 5.42
CA ALA A 42 17.16 -21.92 6.24
C ALA A 42 15.72 -22.28 6.65
N GLU A 43 14.86 -21.30 6.90
CA GLU A 43 13.47 -21.50 7.28
C GLU A 43 12.54 -21.81 6.09
N PHE A 44 12.66 -21.05 5.00
CA PHE A 44 11.70 -21.05 3.90
C PHE A 44 12.25 -21.51 2.54
N GLY A 45 13.56 -21.75 2.45
CA GLY A 45 14.26 -22.07 1.19
C GLY A 45 14.70 -20.82 0.41
N SER A 46 15.74 -20.97 -0.41
CA SER A 46 16.33 -19.89 -1.22
C SER A 46 15.34 -19.27 -2.18
N ASP A 47 14.44 -20.07 -2.78
CA ASP A 47 13.49 -19.59 -3.79
C ASP A 47 12.53 -18.52 -3.25
N VAL A 48 12.12 -18.64 -1.97
CA VAL A 48 11.26 -17.64 -1.31
C VAL A 48 12.04 -16.34 -1.08
N VAL A 49 13.28 -16.44 -0.61
CA VAL A 49 14.15 -15.28 -0.35
C VAL A 49 14.50 -14.56 -1.65
N ASP A 50 14.85 -15.29 -2.70
CA ASP A 50 15.18 -14.73 -4.01
C ASP A 50 13.97 -14.04 -4.65
N SER A 51 12.77 -14.59 -4.48
CA SER A 51 11.52 -13.95 -4.94
C SER A 51 11.25 -12.66 -4.17
N ALA A 52 11.40 -12.68 -2.84
CA ALA A 52 11.25 -11.50 -1.99
C ALA A 52 12.25 -10.38 -2.33
N LYS A 53 13.53 -10.72 -2.57
CA LYS A 53 14.56 -9.77 -2.98
C LYS A 53 14.23 -9.07 -4.30
N LYS A 54 13.64 -9.78 -5.27
CA LYS A 54 13.28 -9.21 -6.59
C LYS A 54 12.24 -8.09 -6.49
N LEU A 55 11.51 -7.97 -5.38
CA LEU A 55 10.55 -6.89 -5.14
C LEU A 55 11.23 -5.52 -5.15
N ILE A 56 12.53 -5.41 -4.86
CA ILE A 56 13.27 -4.14 -4.96
C ILE A 56 13.19 -3.52 -6.37
N ASN A 57 12.96 -4.33 -7.40
CA ASN A 57 12.83 -3.84 -8.79
C ASN A 57 11.47 -3.16 -9.05
N LEU A 58 10.54 -3.21 -8.11
CA LEU A 58 9.18 -2.67 -8.23
C LEU A 58 8.95 -1.39 -7.41
N ILE A 59 9.99 -0.83 -6.76
CA ILE A 59 9.89 0.34 -5.88
C ILE A 59 9.57 1.67 -6.59
N SER A 60 9.70 1.72 -7.92
CA SER A 60 9.35 2.93 -8.67
C SER A 60 7.83 3.06 -8.83
N VAL A 61 7.30 4.23 -8.48
CA VAL A 61 5.88 4.59 -8.65
C VAL A 61 5.61 5.54 -9.82
N VAL A 62 6.64 5.89 -10.60
CA VAL A 62 6.54 6.93 -11.62
C VAL A 62 5.52 6.56 -12.70
N LYS A 63 5.50 5.28 -13.12
CA LYS A 63 4.64 4.83 -14.22
C LYS A 63 3.16 4.96 -13.83
N GLU A 64 2.76 4.41 -12.69
CA GLU A 64 1.39 4.51 -12.19
C GLU A 64 0.98 5.95 -11.88
N GLY A 65 1.86 6.77 -11.30
CA GLY A 65 1.57 8.18 -11.03
C GLY A 65 1.33 8.98 -12.33
N VAL A 66 2.10 8.72 -13.38
CA VAL A 66 1.91 9.37 -14.69
C VAL A 66 0.62 8.91 -15.38
N ILE A 67 0.23 7.64 -15.23
CA ILE A 67 -1.03 7.13 -15.78
C ILE A 67 -2.21 7.74 -15.03
N ALA A 68 -2.21 7.66 -13.70
CA ALA A 68 -3.29 8.11 -12.84
C ALA A 68 -3.48 9.64 -12.91
N SER A 69 -2.40 10.43 -12.99
CA SER A 69 -2.50 11.90 -13.13
C SER A 69 -3.21 12.37 -14.40
N LYS A 70 -3.25 11.54 -15.44
CA LYS A 70 -3.95 11.83 -16.69
C LYS A 70 -5.35 11.25 -16.74
N TYR A 71 -5.75 10.49 -15.71
CA TYR A 71 -7.03 9.79 -15.68
C TYR A 71 -8.10 10.69 -15.07
N GLU A 72 -9.21 10.84 -15.78
CA GLU A 72 -10.34 11.62 -15.31
C GLU A 72 -10.97 10.94 -14.08
N GLY A 73 -11.36 11.74 -13.09
CA GLY A 73 -11.96 11.21 -11.86
C GLY A 73 -10.98 10.84 -10.75
N VAL A 74 -9.66 10.85 -11.00
CA VAL A 74 -8.65 10.79 -9.94
C VAL A 74 -8.64 12.11 -9.17
N ASN A 75 -8.76 12.04 -7.86
CA ASN A 75 -8.89 13.19 -6.98
C ASN A 75 -7.65 13.40 -6.10
N ALA A 76 -7.02 12.33 -5.64
CA ALA A 76 -5.77 12.40 -4.87
C ALA A 76 -4.85 11.21 -5.16
N MET A 77 -3.57 11.40 -4.86
CA MET A 77 -2.56 10.35 -4.87
C MET A 77 -1.62 10.53 -3.69
N HIS A 78 -1.09 9.42 -3.17
CA HIS A 78 -0.11 9.40 -2.09
C HIS A 78 0.80 8.19 -2.24
N ASP A 79 2.11 8.35 -2.10
CA ASP A 79 3.04 7.23 -2.13
C ASP A 79 3.02 6.47 -0.80
N VAL A 80 3.11 5.14 -0.86
CA VAL A 80 2.97 4.29 0.34
C VAL A 80 4.33 3.97 0.91
N THR A 81 4.89 4.90 1.69
CA THR A 81 6.23 4.76 2.30
C THR A 81 6.16 4.21 3.73
N GLU A 82 6.77 4.90 4.72
CA GLU A 82 6.84 4.46 6.11
C GLU A 82 5.43 4.34 6.72
N GLY A 83 5.20 3.31 7.52
CA GLY A 83 3.88 3.03 8.09
C GLY A 83 2.91 2.33 7.13
N GLY A 84 3.36 2.01 5.91
CA GLY A 84 2.70 1.15 4.95
C GLY A 84 1.33 1.65 4.48
N VAL A 85 0.51 0.72 3.99
CA VAL A 85 -0.81 1.02 3.42
C VAL A 85 -1.71 1.75 4.42
N LEU A 86 -1.69 1.33 5.68
CA LEU A 86 -2.53 1.95 6.71
C LEU A 86 -2.05 3.36 7.08
N GLY A 87 -0.74 3.59 7.09
CA GLY A 87 -0.17 4.94 7.25
C GLY A 87 -0.60 5.86 6.12
N ALA A 88 -0.44 5.42 4.87
CA ALA A 88 -0.82 6.19 3.70
C ALA A 88 -2.33 6.52 3.66
N VAL A 89 -3.19 5.57 4.03
CA VAL A 89 -4.64 5.82 4.16
C VAL A 89 -4.91 6.88 5.21
N TRP A 90 -4.27 6.76 6.37
CA TRP A 90 -4.45 7.72 7.46
C TRP A 90 -4.05 9.13 7.03
N GLU A 91 -2.90 9.27 6.37
CA GLU A 91 -2.36 10.55 5.90
C GLU A 91 -3.24 11.18 4.80
N MET A 92 -3.74 10.39 3.85
CA MET A 92 -4.67 10.87 2.83
C MET A 92 -5.98 11.34 3.44
N CYS A 93 -6.54 10.60 4.40
CA CYS A 93 -7.73 11.00 5.14
C CYS A 93 -7.50 12.29 5.93
N GLU A 94 -6.36 12.42 6.60
CA GLU A 94 -6.00 13.62 7.37
C GLU A 94 -5.87 14.84 6.47
N ALA A 95 -5.13 14.73 5.36
CA ALA A 95 -4.93 15.81 4.41
C ALA A 95 -6.23 16.26 3.72
N SER A 96 -7.17 15.34 3.51
CA SER A 96 -8.43 15.59 2.78
C SER A 96 -9.63 15.89 3.68
N GLY A 97 -9.46 15.86 5.01
CA GLY A 97 -10.57 16.04 5.96
C GLY A 97 -11.70 15.01 5.79
N CYS A 98 -11.33 13.77 5.47
CA CYS A 98 -12.25 12.66 5.20
C CYS A 98 -11.99 11.47 6.13
N GLY A 99 -12.90 10.49 6.13
CA GLY A 99 -12.66 9.16 6.65
C GLY A 99 -12.37 8.13 5.57
N ALA A 100 -12.21 6.89 6.02
CA ALA A 100 -12.06 5.74 5.14
C ALA A 100 -12.67 4.48 5.76
N GLU A 101 -13.23 3.66 4.89
CA GLU A 101 -13.59 2.28 5.18
C GLU A 101 -12.74 1.37 4.27
N ILE A 102 -11.80 0.64 4.87
CA ILE A 102 -10.85 -0.23 4.18
C ILE A 102 -11.25 -1.68 4.36
N ILE A 103 -11.27 -2.46 3.28
CA ILE A 103 -11.59 -3.88 3.31
C ILE A 103 -10.27 -4.66 3.39
N LYS A 104 -9.96 -5.25 4.55
CA LYS A 104 -8.67 -5.94 4.78
C LYS A 104 -8.39 -7.03 3.74
N SER A 105 -9.40 -7.82 3.38
CA SER A 105 -9.29 -8.91 2.41
C SER A 105 -9.07 -8.44 0.97
N SER A 106 -9.33 -7.15 0.68
CA SER A 106 -9.08 -6.56 -0.63
C SER A 106 -7.65 -6.02 -0.79
N ILE A 107 -6.87 -5.93 0.30
CA ILE A 107 -5.48 -5.47 0.23
C ILE A 107 -4.59 -6.63 -0.23
N PRO A 108 -3.94 -6.55 -1.41
CA PRO A 108 -3.08 -7.61 -1.90
C PRO A 108 -1.77 -7.67 -1.11
N VAL A 109 -1.47 -8.88 -0.60
CA VAL A 109 -0.21 -9.22 0.07
C VAL A 109 0.38 -10.45 -0.61
N LEU A 110 1.65 -10.39 -1.00
CA LEU A 110 2.31 -11.51 -1.65
C LEU A 110 2.57 -12.67 -0.67
N PRO A 111 2.59 -13.94 -1.13
CA PRO A 111 2.86 -15.08 -0.26
C PRO A 111 4.20 -14.98 0.49
N GLU A 112 5.27 -14.55 -0.18
CA GLU A 112 6.59 -14.33 0.43
C GLU A 112 6.56 -13.23 1.48
N THR A 113 5.83 -12.13 1.23
CA THR A 113 5.61 -11.07 2.21
C THR A 113 4.89 -11.61 3.44
N ALA A 114 3.78 -12.35 3.24
CA ALA A 114 3.03 -12.93 4.35
C ALA A 114 3.88 -13.87 5.21
N LYS A 115 4.71 -14.73 4.58
CA LYS A 115 5.63 -15.65 5.28
C LYS A 115 6.69 -14.88 6.09
N ILE A 116 7.41 -13.96 5.44
CA ILE A 116 8.50 -13.21 6.07
C ILE A 116 7.97 -12.31 7.19
N CYS A 117 6.88 -11.58 6.94
CA CYS A 117 6.26 -10.76 7.97
C CYS A 117 5.76 -11.62 9.15
N GLY A 118 5.17 -12.78 8.88
CA GLY A 118 4.76 -13.73 9.91
C GLY A 118 5.94 -14.20 10.78
N TYR A 119 7.07 -14.53 10.16
CA TYR A 119 8.29 -14.95 10.85
C TYR A 119 8.81 -13.90 11.85
N PHE A 120 8.77 -12.62 11.46
CA PHE A 120 9.22 -11.51 12.30
C PHE A 120 8.13 -10.87 13.17
N ASN A 121 6.90 -11.41 13.15
CA ASN A 121 5.73 -10.81 13.81
C ASN A 121 5.51 -9.33 13.41
N ILE A 122 5.64 -9.07 12.12
CA ILE A 122 5.46 -7.78 11.46
C ILE A 122 4.08 -7.74 10.80
N ASN A 123 3.39 -6.62 10.90
CA ASN A 123 2.17 -6.40 10.12
C ASN A 123 2.50 -5.90 8.71
N PRO A 124 2.22 -6.65 7.63
CA PRO A 124 2.54 -6.23 6.26
C PRO A 124 1.82 -4.96 5.82
N LEU A 125 0.67 -4.63 6.44
CA LEU A 125 -0.10 -3.43 6.11
C LEU A 125 0.47 -2.15 6.73
N LYS A 126 1.44 -2.30 7.65
CA LYS A 126 2.15 -1.22 8.35
C LYS A 126 3.65 -1.21 8.05
N LEU A 127 4.09 -2.08 7.15
CA LEU A 127 5.47 -2.21 6.73
C LEU A 127 5.72 -1.27 5.55
N ILE A 128 6.89 -0.63 5.51
CA ILE A 128 7.31 0.22 4.40
C ILE A 128 7.03 -0.43 3.04
N SER A 129 6.30 0.28 2.17
CA SER A 129 5.72 -0.26 0.95
C SER A 129 6.12 0.52 -0.31
N SER A 130 7.27 1.22 -0.30
CA SER A 130 7.70 2.02 -1.44
C SER A 130 7.63 1.20 -2.73
N GLY A 131 7.12 1.82 -3.79
CA GLY A 131 6.66 1.09 -4.98
C GLY A 131 5.16 0.95 -5.10
N CYS A 132 4.40 1.34 -4.08
CA CYS A 132 2.95 1.38 -4.16
C CYS A 132 2.46 2.83 -4.14
N MET A 133 1.35 3.07 -4.85
CA MET A 133 0.59 4.31 -4.81
C MET A 133 -0.77 4.03 -4.21
N LEU A 134 -1.19 4.88 -3.29
CA LEU A 134 -2.56 5.02 -2.86
C LEU A 134 -3.23 6.08 -3.74
N ILE A 135 -4.37 5.76 -4.33
CA ILE A 135 -5.07 6.63 -5.27
C ILE A 135 -6.53 6.73 -4.84
N SER A 136 -7.06 7.95 -4.82
CA SER A 136 -8.48 8.22 -4.61
C SER A 136 -9.13 8.61 -5.93
N ALA A 137 -10.22 7.93 -6.31
CA ALA A 137 -10.93 8.21 -7.56
C ALA A 137 -12.43 7.92 -7.51
N ASN A 138 -13.25 8.70 -8.21
CA ASN A 138 -14.71 8.51 -8.26
C ASN A 138 -15.17 7.31 -9.12
N SER A 139 -14.26 6.68 -9.86
CA SER A 139 -14.51 5.53 -10.75
C SER A 139 -13.28 4.61 -10.74
N GLY A 140 -13.00 4.02 -9.57
CA GLY A 140 -11.76 3.29 -9.35
C GLY A 140 -11.60 2.07 -10.23
N ARG A 141 -12.70 1.40 -10.61
CA ARG A 141 -12.67 0.19 -11.43
C ARG A 141 -12.02 0.41 -12.79
N SER A 142 -12.38 1.48 -13.48
CA SER A 142 -11.86 1.77 -14.81
C SER A 142 -10.38 2.19 -14.77
N LEU A 143 -9.95 2.84 -13.67
CA LEU A 143 -8.54 3.10 -13.42
C LEU A 143 -7.76 1.80 -13.15
N VAL A 144 -8.30 0.88 -12.34
CA VAL A 144 -7.69 -0.43 -12.09
C VAL A 144 -7.52 -1.22 -13.39
N GLU A 145 -8.53 -1.24 -14.25
CA GLU A 145 -8.47 -1.89 -15.56
C GLU A 145 -7.38 -1.24 -16.44
N LYS A 146 -7.27 0.10 -16.44
CA LYS A 146 -6.23 0.82 -17.17
C LYS A 146 -4.82 0.50 -16.64
N LEU A 147 -4.62 0.52 -15.33
CA LEU A 147 -3.32 0.20 -14.72
C LEU A 147 -2.92 -1.26 -15.00
N SER A 148 -3.87 -2.18 -14.88
CA SER A 148 -3.65 -3.60 -15.17
C SER A 148 -3.25 -3.84 -16.62
N GLY A 149 -3.91 -3.14 -17.57
CA GLY A 149 -3.55 -3.19 -18.99
C GLY A 149 -2.14 -2.66 -19.30
N GLU A 150 -1.56 -1.87 -18.41
CA GLU A 150 -0.18 -1.36 -18.48
C GLU A 150 0.81 -2.23 -17.67
N GLY A 151 0.36 -3.40 -17.18
CA GLY A 151 1.18 -4.32 -16.40
C GLY A 151 1.41 -3.88 -14.95
N ILE A 152 0.54 -3.02 -14.40
CA ILE A 152 0.59 -2.57 -13.02
C ILE A 152 -0.61 -3.18 -12.28
N PRO A 153 -0.41 -4.20 -11.44
CA PRO A 153 -1.47 -4.73 -10.59
C PRO A 153 -2.05 -3.61 -9.72
N ALA A 154 -3.36 -3.56 -9.59
CA ALA A 154 -4.04 -2.61 -8.71
C ALA A 154 -5.35 -3.20 -8.19
N SER A 155 -5.73 -2.79 -6.99
CA SER A 155 -6.96 -3.25 -6.33
C SER A 155 -7.69 -2.08 -5.70
N ILE A 156 -9.02 -2.07 -5.79
CA ILE A 156 -9.84 -1.24 -4.90
C ILE A 156 -9.82 -1.89 -3.52
N ILE A 157 -9.29 -1.16 -2.54
CA ILE A 157 -9.12 -1.65 -1.17
C ILE A 157 -10.14 -1.05 -0.20
N GLY A 158 -10.99 -0.13 -0.64
CA GLY A 158 -11.95 0.54 0.23
C GLY A 158 -12.56 1.78 -0.39
N LYS A 159 -13.17 2.61 0.44
CA LYS A 159 -13.82 3.86 0.04
C LYS A 159 -13.56 4.99 1.03
N MET A 160 -13.47 6.22 0.50
CA MET A 160 -13.47 7.44 1.29
C MET A 160 -14.87 7.71 1.86
N THR A 161 -14.97 8.22 3.09
CA THR A 161 -16.25 8.48 3.78
C THR A 161 -16.32 9.90 4.33
N GLU A 162 -17.53 10.39 4.62
CA GLU A 162 -17.77 11.77 5.13
C GLU A 162 -17.32 11.98 6.58
N LYS A 163 -17.31 10.92 7.39
CA LYS A 163 -16.97 11.01 8.82
C LYS A 163 -15.47 10.87 8.96
N ASN A 164 -14.80 11.64 9.83
CA ASN A 164 -13.35 11.49 10.12
C ASN A 164 -12.96 10.16 10.82
N SER A 165 -13.82 9.14 10.76
CA SER A 165 -13.51 7.80 11.22
C SER A 165 -12.75 7.02 10.14
N ARG A 166 -11.70 6.32 10.56
CA ARG A 166 -10.84 5.51 9.68
C ARG A 166 -10.90 4.09 10.21
N ILE A 167 -11.60 3.22 9.49
CA ILE A 167 -11.88 1.85 9.93
C ILE A 167 -11.41 0.88 8.86
N MET A 168 -10.71 -0.16 9.28
CA MET A 168 -10.45 -1.33 8.47
C MET A 168 -11.41 -2.45 8.88
N LEU A 169 -12.26 -2.88 7.95
CA LEU A 169 -13.14 -4.02 8.10
C LEU A 169 -12.34 -5.32 7.95
N THR A 170 -12.55 -6.20 8.93
CA THR A 170 -11.97 -7.56 8.98
C THR A 170 -13.11 -8.57 9.12
N GLU A 171 -12.78 -9.86 9.04
CA GLU A 171 -13.76 -10.95 9.24
C GLU A 171 -14.43 -10.92 10.63
N THR A 172 -13.74 -10.36 11.63
CA THR A 172 -14.22 -10.32 13.02
C THR A 172 -14.78 -8.95 13.44
N GLY A 173 -14.80 -7.97 12.53
CA GLY A 173 -15.30 -6.63 12.78
C GLY A 173 -14.37 -5.51 12.32
N GLY A 174 -14.73 -4.27 12.66
CA GLY A 174 -13.98 -3.06 12.32
C GLY A 174 -12.85 -2.76 13.31
N VAL A 175 -11.67 -2.46 12.79
CA VAL A 175 -10.48 -2.02 13.54
C VAL A 175 -10.18 -0.57 13.18
N ILE A 176 -9.92 0.26 14.18
CA ILE A 176 -9.54 1.67 13.96
C ILE A 176 -8.15 1.72 13.32
N ILE A 177 -8.00 2.56 12.29
CA ILE A 177 -6.72 2.90 11.70
C ILE A 177 -6.14 4.09 12.48
N ASP A 178 -5.20 3.78 13.37
CA ASP A 178 -4.46 4.78 14.15
C ASP A 178 -3.47 5.58 13.29
N PRO A 179 -3.03 6.77 13.78
CA PRO A 179 -1.92 7.49 13.17
C PRO A 179 -0.69 6.59 12.98
N PRO A 180 0.06 6.75 11.88
CA PRO A 180 1.30 6.00 11.68
C PRO A 180 2.25 6.25 12.86
N LYS A 181 2.89 5.17 13.30
CA LYS A 181 3.98 5.19 14.28
C LYS A 181 5.28 4.83 13.54
N SER A 182 6.36 4.55 14.27
CA SER A 182 7.56 3.98 13.69
C SER A 182 7.25 2.72 12.87
N ASP A 183 7.93 2.57 11.74
CA ASP A 183 7.72 1.42 10.84
C ASP A 183 7.81 0.07 11.54
N GLU A 184 7.03 -0.90 11.08
CA GLU A 184 7.12 -2.27 11.56
C GLU A 184 8.49 -2.92 11.26
N LEU A 185 9.21 -2.45 10.25
CA LEU A 185 10.57 -2.90 9.92
C LEU A 185 11.51 -2.88 11.14
N TYR A 186 11.34 -1.91 12.05
CA TYR A 186 12.16 -1.80 13.26
C TYR A 186 11.98 -2.97 14.25
N LYS A 187 10.91 -3.76 14.14
CA LYS A 187 10.73 -4.96 14.98
C LYS A 187 11.75 -6.05 14.66
N ALA A 188 12.16 -6.19 13.40
CA ALA A 188 13.18 -7.17 13.02
C ALA A 188 14.54 -6.85 13.65
N LYS A 189 14.88 -5.56 13.79
CA LYS A 189 16.12 -5.10 14.44
C LYS A 189 16.19 -5.40 15.95
N LYS A 190 15.04 -5.55 16.62
CA LYS A 190 14.98 -5.82 18.08
C LYS A 190 15.15 -7.30 18.44
N ARG A 191 15.22 -8.18 17.45
CA ARG A 191 15.40 -9.62 17.66
C ARG A 191 16.87 -10.00 17.89
N PHE A 192 17.78 -9.03 17.75
CA PHE A 192 19.22 -9.12 17.96
C PHE A 192 19.68 -8.00 18.89
#